data_AF-A0A2I1HSY3-F1
#
_entry.id   AF-A0A2I1HSY3-F1
#
_cell.length_a   1.000
_cell.length_b   1.000
_cell.length_c   1.000
_cell.angle_alpha   90.00
_cell.angle_beta   90.00
_cell.angle_gamma   90.00
#
_symmetry.space_group_name_H-M   'P 1'
#
loop_
_entity.id
_entity.type
_entity.pdbx_description
1 polymer ?
#
loop_
_entity_poly.entity_id
_entity_poly.type
_entity_poly.pdbx_seq_one_letter_code
_entity_poly.pdbx_strand_id
1 'polypeptide(L)'
;MTRNYFEEYRSLIIIFIVGSIVLIILYILARLKNPEARNFVIFETWFIIQDFAVDLAFVLLKVNNTPHLKIPTMIFFILPIVINILLAINIFVSEMATNPLFSKWVKESLALSSMCTLFSAIDIQILNTLSSDLFGLKIFSIPLTQRSKKIMLWGSIINIFIEDVPQIIIQGLYYNSVITYDLIPSLAIASGGLIILNKLILRSYHALIRWIHRRDKINEYNKNRRLSAASIRSIRSNVGN
;
A
#
# COMPACT_ATOMS: atom_id res chain seq x y z
N MET A 1 40.47 -8.40 12.79
CA MET A 1 39.92 -7.06 12.47
C MET A 1 38.41 -7.12 12.64
N THR A 2 37.87 -6.49 13.68
CA THR A 2 36.43 -6.33 13.86
C THR A 2 35.92 -5.30 12.85
N ARG A 3 35.11 -5.75 11.89
CA ARG A 3 34.47 -4.90 10.88
C ARG A 3 33.61 -3.87 11.61
N ASN A 4 33.94 -2.59 11.49
CA ASN A 4 33.21 -1.53 12.18
C ASN A 4 31.95 -1.19 11.39
N TYR A 5 30.88 -1.96 11.63
CA TYR A 5 29.60 -1.82 10.95
C TYR A 5 29.06 -0.38 11.03
N PHE A 6 29.33 0.34 12.11
CA PHE A 6 28.84 1.71 12.26
C PHE A 6 29.35 2.66 11.17
N GLU A 7 30.62 2.54 10.78
CA GLU A 7 31.21 3.35 9.69
C GLU A 7 30.72 2.90 8.31
N GLU A 8 30.50 1.60 8.11
CA GLU A 8 29.99 1.03 6.85
C GLU A 8 28.53 1.44 6.57
N TYR A 9 27.69 1.49 7.61
CA TYR A 9 26.28 1.86 7.51
C TYR A 9 26.02 3.35 7.76
N ARG A 10 27.03 4.15 8.14
CA ARG A 10 26.87 5.56 8.54
C ARG A 10 26.10 6.40 7.52
N SER A 11 26.48 6.33 6.25
CA SER A 11 25.83 7.08 5.17
C SER A 11 24.37 6.69 5.00
N LEU A 12 24.03 5.41 5.16
CA LEU A 12 22.66 4.93 5.08
C LEU A 12 21.81 5.38 6.26
N ILE A 13 22.39 5.34 7.46
CA ILE A 13 21.72 5.83 8.68
C ILE A 13 21.38 7.32 8.50
N ILE A 14 22.31 8.11 7.95
CA ILE A 14 22.08 9.53 7.66
C ILE A 14 20.95 9.69 6.64
N ILE A 15 20.98 8.96 5.51
CA ILE A 15 19.92 9.02 4.49
C ILE A 15 18.56 8.66 5.10
N PHE A 16 18.51 7.61 5.92
CA PHE A 16 17.28 7.17 6.59
C PHE A 16 16.74 8.21 7.57
N ILE A 17 17.60 8.81 8.40
CA ILE A 17 17.21 9.86 9.35
C ILE A 17 16.69 11.10 8.60
N VAL A 18 17.45 11.58 7.60
CA VAL A 18 17.06 12.74 6.80
C VAL A 18 15.75 12.48 6.07
N GLY A 19 15.61 11.32 5.42
CA GLY A 19 14.37 10.90 4.77
C GLY A 19 13.19 10.86 5.73
N SER A 20 13.37 10.31 6.93
CA SER A 20 12.33 10.27 7.96
C SER A 20 11.88 11.67 8.39
N ILE A 21 12.82 12.60 8.59
CA ILE A 21 12.53 14.00 8.93
C ILE A 21 11.71 14.65 7.80
N VAL A 22 12.12 14.46 6.54
CA VAL A 22 11.39 15.01 5.38
C VAL A 22 9.96 14.47 5.32
N LEU A 23 9.76 13.17 5.52
CA LEU A 23 8.42 12.58 5.51
C LEU A 23 7.54 13.12 6.64
N ILE A 24 8.08 13.31 7.84
CA ILE A 24 7.36 13.90 8.97
C ILE A 24 6.95 15.35 8.64
N ILE A 25 7.86 16.15 8.09
CA ILE A 25 7.56 17.53 7.68
C ILE A 25 6.46 17.53 6.62
N LEU A 26 6.56 16.70 5.59
CA LEU A 26 5.54 16.58 4.54
C LEU A 26 4.18 16.18 5.12
N TYR A 27 4.15 15.23 6.05
CA TYR A 27 2.93 14.81 6.74
C TYR A 27 2.29 15.96 7.52
N ILE A 28 3.09 16.70 8.30
CA ILE A 28 2.62 17.87 9.05
C ILE A 28 2.04 18.91 8.09
N LEU A 29 2.77 19.27 7.02
CA LEU A 29 2.30 20.23 6.02
C LEU A 29 1.00 19.78 5.34
N ALA A 30 0.88 18.50 5.01
CA ALA A 30 -0.31 17.94 4.39
C ALA A 30 -1.52 18.00 5.33
N ARG A 31 -1.31 17.68 6.62
CA ARG A 31 -2.35 17.78 7.66
C ARG A 31 -2.78 19.21 7.93
N LEU A 32 -1.83 20.16 7.94
CA LEU A 32 -2.14 21.57 8.12
C LEU A 32 -2.97 22.12 6.94
N LYS A 33 -2.68 21.68 5.72
CA LYS A 33 -3.34 22.17 4.51
C LYS A 33 -4.70 21.53 4.25
N ASN A 34 -4.83 20.22 4.47
CA ASN A 34 -6.08 19.49 4.29
C ASN A 34 -6.21 18.39 5.36
N PRO A 35 -6.78 18.68 6.54
CA PRO A 35 -6.86 17.71 7.64
C PRO A 35 -7.76 16.51 7.34
N GLU A 36 -8.78 16.70 6.49
CA GLU A 36 -9.73 15.66 6.07
C GLU A 36 -9.15 14.69 5.04
N ALA A 37 -8.05 15.07 4.38
CA ALA A 37 -7.34 14.18 3.46
C ALA A 37 -6.71 12.99 4.17
N ARG A 38 -6.52 11.90 3.41
CA ARG A 38 -5.82 10.69 3.86
C ARG A 38 -4.30 10.89 3.88
N ASN A 39 -3.81 11.84 4.67
CA ASN A 39 -2.41 12.27 4.66
C ASN A 39 -1.38 11.18 5.02
N PHE A 40 -1.81 10.07 5.65
CA PHE A 40 -0.94 8.91 5.93
C PHE A 40 -0.40 8.23 4.66
N VAL A 41 -1.04 8.44 3.49
CA VAL A 41 -0.55 7.89 2.21
C VAL A 41 0.85 8.35 1.82
N ILE A 42 1.39 9.43 2.43
CA ILE A 42 2.78 9.86 2.24
C ILE A 42 3.73 8.73 2.64
N PHE A 43 3.51 8.13 3.80
CA PHE A 43 4.33 7.02 4.29
C PHE A 43 4.11 5.76 3.44
N GLU A 44 2.85 5.44 3.10
CA GLU A 44 2.53 4.30 2.22
C GLU A 44 3.29 4.40 0.88
N THR A 45 3.27 5.60 0.26
CA THR A 45 3.96 5.86 -1.02
C THR A 45 5.47 5.74 -0.89
N TRP A 46 6.04 6.26 0.20
CA TRP A 46 7.46 6.14 0.47
C TRP A 46 7.90 4.68 0.57
N PHE A 47 7.15 3.85 1.31
CA PHE A 47 7.45 2.43 1.44
C PHE A 47 7.37 1.69 0.10
N ILE A 48 6.39 2.02 -0.76
CA ILE A 48 6.28 1.44 -2.10
C ILE A 48 7.51 1.79 -2.97
N ILE A 49 7.92 3.05 -2.98
CA ILE A 49 9.08 3.50 -3.77
C ILE A 49 10.37 2.84 -3.25
N GLN A 50 10.50 2.73 -1.93
CA GLN A 50 11.65 2.09 -1.30
C GLN A 50 11.73 0.60 -1.65
N ASP A 51 10.62 -0.14 -1.58
CA ASP A 51 10.51 -1.57 -1.98
C ASP A 51 11.15 -1.78 -3.35
N PHE A 52 10.56 -1.10 -4.34
CA PHE A 52 10.97 -1.19 -5.73
C PHE A 52 12.42 -0.79 -5.95
N ALA A 53 12.89 0.28 -5.30
CA ALA A 53 14.26 0.75 -5.44
C ALA A 53 15.28 -0.29 -4.94
N VAL A 54 14.98 -0.95 -3.83
CA VAL A 54 15.88 -1.94 -3.24
C VAL A 54 15.89 -3.23 -4.06
N ASP A 55 14.74 -3.70 -4.54
CA ASP A 55 14.68 -4.88 -5.39
C ASP A 55 15.34 -4.65 -6.75
N LEU A 56 15.12 -3.47 -7.34
CA LEU A 56 15.80 -3.06 -8.55
C LEU A 56 17.33 -3.02 -8.35
N ALA A 57 17.79 -2.44 -7.23
CA ALA A 57 19.22 -2.42 -6.90
C ALA A 57 19.79 -3.84 -6.74
N PHE A 58 19.05 -4.76 -6.12
CA PHE A 58 19.45 -6.16 -5.99
C PHE A 58 19.56 -6.85 -7.36
N VAL A 59 18.55 -6.67 -8.22
CA VAL A 59 18.55 -7.21 -9.59
C VAL A 59 19.73 -6.68 -10.41
N LEU A 60 19.98 -5.37 -10.37
CA LEU A 60 21.01 -4.74 -11.21
C LEU A 60 22.43 -5.01 -10.71
N LEU A 61 22.65 -4.99 -9.39
CA LEU A 61 24.00 -4.95 -8.81
C LEU A 61 24.47 -6.28 -8.23
N LYS A 62 23.56 -7.19 -7.84
CA LYS A 62 23.91 -8.40 -7.07
C LYS A 62 23.59 -9.70 -7.78
N VAL A 63 22.53 -9.74 -8.60
CA VAL A 63 22.04 -11.00 -9.17
C VAL A 63 23.07 -11.74 -10.04
N ASN A 64 23.99 -11.01 -10.69
CA ASN A 64 25.03 -11.59 -11.53
C ASN A 64 26.09 -12.36 -10.74
N ASN A 65 26.23 -12.10 -9.43
CA ASN A 65 27.18 -12.78 -8.57
C ASN A 65 26.69 -14.18 -8.14
N THR A 66 25.42 -14.50 -8.37
CA THR A 66 24.77 -15.76 -7.97
C THR A 66 23.96 -16.36 -9.11
N PRO A 67 24.59 -17.12 -10.02
CA PRO A 67 23.96 -17.61 -11.25
C PRO A 67 22.67 -18.41 -11.02
N HIS A 68 22.62 -19.21 -9.95
CA HIS A 68 21.46 -20.05 -9.61
C HIS A 68 20.25 -19.26 -9.11
N LEU A 69 20.43 -18.03 -8.63
CA LEU A 69 19.34 -17.14 -8.18
C LEU A 69 18.88 -16.16 -9.27
N LYS A 70 19.61 -16.06 -10.38
CA LYS A 70 19.34 -15.07 -11.43
C LYS A 70 17.97 -15.20 -12.05
N ILE A 71 17.60 -16.40 -12.49
CA ILE A 71 16.30 -16.65 -13.11
C ILE A 71 15.15 -16.41 -12.11
N PRO A 72 15.15 -17.01 -10.89
CA PRO A 72 14.13 -16.73 -9.89
C PRO A 72 13.97 -15.24 -9.58
N THR A 73 15.07 -14.52 -9.37
CA THR A 73 15.03 -13.08 -9.04
C THR A 73 14.35 -12.27 -10.15
N MET A 74 14.71 -12.51 -11.42
CA MET A 74 14.09 -11.80 -12.54
C MET A 74 12.59 -12.14 -12.67
N ILE A 75 12.20 -13.40 -12.46
CA ILE A 75 10.80 -13.81 -12.52
C ILE A 75 9.99 -13.08 -11.45
N PHE A 76 10.42 -13.13 -10.20
CA PHE A 76 9.69 -12.51 -9.07
C PHE A 76 9.82 -10.99 -9.01
N PHE A 77 10.69 -10.37 -9.82
CA PHE A 77 10.72 -8.93 -10.05
C PHE A 77 9.79 -8.49 -11.20
N ILE A 78 9.77 -9.22 -12.31
CA ILE A 78 9.00 -8.84 -13.50
C ILE A 78 7.52 -9.22 -13.36
N LEU A 79 7.21 -10.38 -12.78
CA LEU A 79 5.85 -10.90 -12.67
C LEU A 79 4.90 -9.95 -11.92
N PRO A 80 5.26 -9.37 -10.75
CA PRO A 80 4.41 -8.40 -10.04
C PRO A 80 4.13 -7.15 -10.87
N ILE A 81 5.14 -6.62 -11.56
CA ILE A 81 4.98 -5.45 -12.46
C ILE A 81 3.93 -5.73 -13.53
N VAL A 82 4.00 -6.90 -14.18
CA VAL A 82 3.02 -7.29 -15.21
C VAL A 82 1.61 -7.38 -14.61
N ILE A 83 1.46 -7.99 -13.44
CA ILE A 83 0.16 -8.11 -12.76
C ILE A 83 -0.39 -6.73 -12.38
N ASN A 84 0.45 -5.85 -11.83
CA ASN A 84 0.06 -4.48 -11.46
C ASN A 84 -0.37 -3.66 -12.68
N ILE A 85 0.31 -3.80 -13.82
CA ILE A 85 -0.11 -3.18 -15.09
C ILE A 85 -1.49 -3.67 -15.52
N LEU A 86 -1.73 -4.99 -15.51
CA LEU A 86 -3.03 -5.57 -15.90
C LEU A 86 -4.16 -5.09 -14.99
N LEU A 87 -3.91 -5.01 -13.68
CA LEU A 87 -4.87 -4.47 -12.71
C LEU A 87 -5.11 -2.98 -12.93
N ALA A 88 -4.07 -2.19 -13.20
CA ALA A 88 -4.18 -0.77 -13.50
C ALA A 88 -5.04 -0.56 -14.75
N ILE A 89 -4.74 -1.25 -15.86
CA ILE A 89 -5.52 -1.16 -17.09
C ILE A 89 -6.99 -1.52 -16.83
N ASN A 90 -7.26 -2.60 -16.12
CA ASN A 90 -8.64 -3.01 -15.78
C ASN A 90 -9.38 -1.91 -14.99
N ILE A 91 -8.73 -1.31 -13.99
CA ILE A 91 -9.30 -0.19 -13.22
C ILE A 91 -9.55 1.02 -14.12
N PHE A 92 -8.54 1.47 -14.87
CA PHE A 92 -8.66 2.65 -15.74
C PHE A 92 -9.76 2.48 -16.80
N VAL A 93 -9.80 1.34 -17.47
CA VAL A 93 -10.83 1.04 -18.49
C VAL A 93 -12.21 0.98 -17.85
N SER A 94 -12.36 0.30 -16.71
CA SER A 94 -13.65 0.23 -16.02
C SER A 94 -14.11 1.62 -15.58
N GLU A 95 -13.24 2.42 -14.97
CA GLU A 95 -13.58 3.75 -14.47
C GLU A 95 -13.91 4.71 -15.62
N MET A 96 -13.16 4.66 -16.72
CA MET A 96 -13.48 5.43 -17.92
C MET A 96 -14.86 5.10 -18.49
N ALA A 97 -15.28 3.83 -18.43
CA ALA A 97 -16.56 3.39 -18.97
C ALA A 97 -17.76 3.66 -18.04
N THR A 98 -17.57 3.57 -16.72
CA THR A 98 -18.69 3.58 -15.76
C THR A 98 -18.77 4.80 -14.88
N ASN A 99 -17.71 5.62 -14.79
CA ASN A 99 -17.62 6.76 -13.88
C ASN A 99 -17.42 8.08 -14.65
N PRO A 100 -18.49 8.88 -14.83
CA PRO A 100 -18.41 10.16 -15.53
C PRO A 100 -17.41 11.15 -14.92
N LEU A 101 -17.23 11.14 -13.59
CA LEU A 101 -16.29 12.01 -12.89
C LEU A 101 -14.84 11.64 -13.22
N PHE A 102 -14.55 10.34 -13.27
CA PHE A 102 -13.24 9.84 -13.68
C PHE A 102 -12.95 10.18 -15.13
N SER A 103 -13.92 9.94 -16.03
CA SER A 103 -13.78 10.32 -17.44
C SER A 103 -13.51 11.81 -17.63
N LYS A 104 -14.20 12.67 -16.86
CA LYS A 104 -13.95 14.12 -16.86
C LYS A 104 -12.55 14.44 -16.36
N TRP A 105 -12.12 13.85 -15.25
CA TRP A 105 -10.79 14.06 -14.67
C TRP A 105 -9.66 13.69 -15.66
N VAL A 106 -9.79 12.55 -16.36
CA VAL A 106 -8.82 12.13 -17.38
C VAL A 106 -8.76 13.13 -18.54
N LYS A 107 -9.92 13.67 -18.97
CA LYS A 107 -9.99 14.68 -20.04
C LYS A 107 -9.38 16.02 -19.63
N GLU A 108 -9.45 16.39 -18.36
CA GLU A 108 -8.84 17.62 -17.84
C GLU A 108 -7.31 17.57 -17.88
N SER A 109 -6.70 16.37 -17.79
CA SER A 109 -5.26 16.21 -18.00
C SER A 109 -4.88 14.79 -18.44
N LEU A 110 -4.76 14.61 -19.76
CA LEU A 110 -4.35 13.33 -20.35
C LEU A 110 -2.94 12.92 -19.89
N ALA A 111 -1.99 13.85 -19.88
CA ALA A 111 -0.62 13.58 -19.47
C ALA A 111 -0.55 13.05 -18.02
N LEU A 112 -1.33 13.66 -17.12
CA LEU A 112 -1.35 13.23 -15.73
C LEU A 112 -1.95 11.83 -15.57
N SER A 113 -3.05 11.55 -16.27
CA SER A 113 -3.66 10.23 -16.28
C SER A 113 -2.68 9.15 -16.75
N SER A 114 -1.94 9.41 -17.83
CA SER A 114 -0.94 8.47 -18.35
C SER A 114 0.20 8.22 -17.36
N MET A 115 0.72 9.27 -16.70
CA MET A 115 1.73 9.10 -15.65
C MET A 115 1.20 8.28 -14.49
N CYS A 116 -0.07 8.48 -14.09
CA CYS A 116 -0.71 7.69 -13.05
C CYS A 116 -0.80 6.20 -13.42
N THR A 117 -1.16 5.89 -14.67
CA THR A 117 -1.17 4.50 -15.15
C THR A 117 0.22 3.88 -15.12
N LEU A 118 1.25 4.61 -15.57
CA LEU A 118 2.64 4.14 -15.55
C LEU A 118 3.15 3.90 -14.13
N PHE A 119 2.92 4.83 -13.20
CA PHE A 119 3.34 4.64 -11.81
C PHE A 119 2.61 3.48 -11.13
N SER A 120 1.35 3.23 -11.50
CA SER A 120 0.59 2.08 -10.99
C SER A 120 1.18 0.73 -11.41
N ALA A 121 2.10 0.70 -12.37
CA ALA A 121 2.86 -0.52 -12.72
C ALA A 121 3.81 -0.95 -11.61
N ILE A 122 4.33 -0.01 -10.80
CA ILE A 122 5.22 -0.30 -9.67
C ILE A 122 4.40 -1.00 -8.59
N ASP A 123 3.36 -0.33 -8.08
CA ASP A 123 2.36 -0.93 -7.19
C ASP A 123 1.01 -0.26 -7.48
N ILE A 124 -0.03 -1.07 -7.64
CA ILE A 124 -1.40 -0.61 -7.85
C ILE A 124 -1.91 0.29 -6.71
N GLN A 125 -1.31 0.21 -5.53
CA GLN A 125 -1.60 1.05 -4.38
C GLN A 125 -1.17 2.50 -4.54
N ILE A 126 -0.34 2.86 -5.53
CA ILE A 126 -0.05 4.27 -5.84
C ILE A 126 -1.35 5.03 -6.19
N LEU A 127 -2.36 4.34 -6.71
CA LEU A 127 -3.70 4.91 -6.91
C LEU A 127 -4.40 5.34 -5.61
N ASN A 128 -4.02 4.79 -4.43
CA ASN A 128 -4.54 5.27 -3.15
C ASN A 128 -4.01 6.67 -2.84
N THR A 129 -2.74 6.93 -3.16
CA THR A 129 -2.11 8.24 -3.02
C THR A 129 -2.78 9.25 -3.93
N LEU A 130 -3.08 8.83 -5.16
CA LEU A 130 -3.77 9.67 -6.13
C LEU A 130 -5.26 9.88 -5.84
N SER A 131 -5.85 9.14 -4.89
CA SER A 131 -7.26 9.27 -4.47
C SER A 131 -7.39 9.66 -2.99
N SER A 132 -6.38 10.34 -2.44
CA SER A 132 -6.25 10.66 -1.01
C SER A 132 -6.61 12.10 -0.65
N ASP A 133 -6.81 12.96 -1.65
CA ASP A 133 -6.96 14.41 -1.54
C ASP A 133 -5.75 15.11 -0.90
N LEU A 134 -4.56 14.52 -1.03
CA LEU A 134 -3.32 15.01 -0.44
C LEU A 134 -3.06 16.49 -0.79
N PHE A 135 -2.74 17.30 0.21
CA PHE A 135 -2.55 18.76 0.10
C PHE A 135 -3.74 19.53 -0.53
N GLY A 136 -4.92 18.90 -0.68
CA GLY A 136 -6.07 19.46 -1.39
C GLY A 136 -5.84 19.69 -2.89
N LEU A 137 -4.87 18.99 -3.49
CA LEU A 137 -4.52 19.17 -4.89
C LEU A 137 -5.32 18.22 -5.79
N LYS A 138 -5.83 18.74 -6.92
CA LYS A 138 -6.63 17.97 -7.89
C LYS A 138 -5.95 16.71 -8.43
N ILE A 139 -4.61 16.70 -8.48
CA ILE A 139 -3.80 15.54 -8.87
C ILE A 139 -3.94 14.35 -7.91
N PHE A 140 -4.21 14.61 -6.64
CA PHE A 140 -4.41 13.59 -5.61
C PHE A 140 -5.89 13.33 -5.30
N SER A 141 -6.79 13.83 -6.15
CA SER A 141 -8.24 13.74 -6.00
C SER A 141 -8.89 12.90 -7.10
N ILE A 142 -8.26 11.80 -7.52
CA ILE A 142 -8.83 10.89 -8.51
C ILE A 142 -10.11 10.25 -7.96
N PRO A 143 -11.25 10.38 -8.65
CA PRO A 143 -12.52 9.84 -8.19
C PRO A 143 -12.61 8.34 -8.52
N LEU A 144 -12.12 7.48 -7.63
CA LEU A 144 -12.21 6.02 -7.78
C LEU A 144 -13.46 5.43 -7.12
N THR A 145 -14.13 4.50 -7.82
CA THR A 145 -15.26 3.74 -7.28
C THR A 145 -14.82 2.73 -6.21
N GLN A 146 -15.80 2.26 -5.42
CA GLN A 146 -15.57 1.21 -4.42
C GLN A 146 -15.13 -0.12 -5.06
N ARG A 147 -15.54 -0.40 -6.30
CA ARG A 147 -15.08 -1.58 -7.05
C ARG A 147 -13.57 -1.51 -7.25
N SER A 148 -13.05 -0.39 -7.74
CA SER A 148 -11.62 -0.19 -7.99
C SER A 148 -10.81 -0.25 -6.70
N LYS A 149 -11.29 0.39 -5.63
CA LYS A 149 -10.67 0.30 -4.29
C LYS A 149 -10.60 -1.15 -3.78
N LYS A 150 -11.62 -1.97 -4.07
CA LYS A 150 -11.62 -3.40 -3.73
C LYS A 150 -10.61 -4.18 -4.57
N ILE A 151 -10.50 -3.90 -5.88
CA ILE A 151 -9.49 -4.51 -6.75
C ILE A 151 -8.09 -4.18 -6.25
N MET A 152 -7.81 -2.91 -5.93
CA MET A 152 -6.52 -2.47 -5.38
C MET A 152 -6.18 -3.20 -4.07
N LEU A 153 -7.15 -3.35 -3.16
CA LEU A 153 -6.96 -4.08 -1.91
C LEU A 153 -6.55 -5.54 -2.16
N TRP A 154 -7.26 -6.23 -3.06
CA TRP A 154 -6.94 -7.62 -3.40
C TRP A 154 -5.63 -7.76 -4.18
N GLY A 155 -5.35 -6.85 -5.11
CA GLY A 155 -4.08 -6.78 -5.84
C GLY A 155 -2.90 -6.66 -4.89
N SER A 156 -3.00 -5.76 -3.91
CA SER A 156 -2.00 -5.61 -2.86
C SER A 156 -1.83 -6.90 -2.04
N ILE A 157 -2.92 -7.64 -1.74
CA ILE A 157 -2.82 -8.95 -1.04
C ILE A 157 -2.06 -9.96 -1.88
N ILE A 158 -2.38 -10.06 -3.16
CA ILE A 158 -1.70 -10.95 -4.09
C ILE A 158 -0.21 -10.59 -4.15
N ASN A 159 0.12 -9.30 -4.22
CA ASN A 159 1.49 -8.80 -4.30
C ASN A 159 2.40 -9.35 -3.20
N ILE A 160 1.91 -9.46 -1.97
CA ILE A 160 2.68 -10.04 -0.85
C ILE A 160 3.19 -11.45 -1.18
N PHE A 161 2.35 -12.28 -1.82
CA PHE A 161 2.68 -13.67 -2.10
C PHE A 161 3.50 -13.86 -3.38
N ILE A 162 3.36 -12.94 -4.35
CA ILE A 162 4.05 -13.02 -5.64
C ILE A 162 5.34 -12.21 -5.70
N GLU A 163 5.52 -11.23 -4.81
CA GLU A 163 6.67 -10.33 -4.78
C GLU A 163 7.38 -10.43 -3.43
N ASP A 164 6.76 -9.87 -2.38
CA ASP A 164 7.43 -9.63 -1.10
C ASP A 164 8.00 -10.93 -0.48
N VAL A 165 7.19 -11.99 -0.40
CA VAL A 165 7.62 -13.26 0.20
C VAL A 165 8.71 -13.96 -0.63
N PRO A 166 8.53 -14.19 -1.95
CA PRO A 166 9.58 -14.76 -2.79
C PRO A 166 10.88 -13.96 -2.78
N GLN A 167 10.82 -12.63 -2.85
CA GLN A 167 12.02 -11.78 -2.87
C GLN A 167 12.80 -11.86 -1.55
N ILE A 168 12.12 -11.85 -0.39
CA ILE A 168 12.80 -12.06 0.91
C ILE A 168 13.47 -13.42 0.96
N ILE A 169 12.81 -14.49 0.48
CA ILE A 169 13.40 -15.83 0.43
C ILE A 169 14.65 -15.82 -0.45
N ILE A 170 14.59 -15.22 -1.65
CA ILE A 170 15.72 -15.13 -2.58
C ILE A 170 16.89 -14.35 -1.99
N GLN A 171 16.62 -13.21 -1.35
CA GLN A 171 17.66 -12.39 -0.71
C GLN A 171 18.28 -13.12 0.49
N GLY A 172 17.49 -13.88 1.25
CA GLY A 172 17.99 -14.77 2.31
C GLY A 172 18.89 -15.88 1.77
N LEU A 173 18.51 -16.52 0.65
CA LEU A 173 19.33 -17.52 -0.03
C LEU A 173 20.62 -16.91 -0.59
N TYR A 174 20.55 -15.69 -1.13
CA TYR A 174 21.74 -14.95 -1.58
C TYR A 174 22.71 -14.74 -0.41
N TYR A 175 22.20 -14.32 0.75
CA TYR A 175 23.02 -14.10 1.94
C TYR A 175 23.75 -15.37 2.40
N ASN A 176 23.12 -16.54 2.27
CA ASN A 176 23.75 -17.83 2.57
C ASN A 176 24.76 -18.28 1.52
N SER A 177 24.71 -17.71 0.32
CA SER A 177 25.55 -18.11 -0.82
C SER A 177 26.82 -17.25 -0.97
N VAL A 178 26.93 -16.14 -0.24
CA VAL A 178 28.08 -15.22 -0.32
C VAL A 178 28.91 -15.25 0.96
N ILE A 179 30.24 -15.29 0.81
CA ILE A 179 31.20 -15.36 1.93
C ILE A 179 31.36 -13.99 2.61
N THR A 180 31.15 -12.90 1.86
CA THR A 180 31.17 -11.53 2.38
C THR A 180 29.78 -10.95 2.35
N TYR A 181 29.30 -10.58 3.53
CA TYR A 181 28.01 -9.90 3.66
C TYR A 181 28.10 -8.51 3.05
N ASP A 182 27.11 -8.24 2.21
CA ASP A 182 27.04 -7.08 1.35
C ASP A 182 25.84 -6.24 1.78
N LEU A 183 26.01 -4.92 1.68
CA LEU A 183 25.10 -3.91 2.23
C LEU A 183 23.69 -3.99 1.63
N ILE A 184 23.62 -4.24 0.31
CA ILE A 184 22.37 -4.23 -0.46
C ILE A 184 21.41 -5.36 -0.05
N PRO A 185 21.82 -6.65 -0.04
CA PRO A 185 20.97 -7.75 0.45
C PRO A 185 20.50 -7.57 1.90
N SER A 186 21.36 -7.05 2.78
CA SER A 186 20.99 -6.81 4.18
C SER A 186 19.91 -5.74 4.31
N LEU A 187 20.03 -4.65 3.54
CA LEU A 187 18.98 -3.63 3.45
C LEU A 187 17.69 -4.21 2.88
N ALA A 188 17.78 -5.06 1.86
CA ALA A 188 16.63 -5.66 1.19
C ALA A 188 15.82 -6.56 2.11
N ILE A 189 16.48 -7.40 2.91
CA ILE A 189 15.80 -8.24 3.91
C ILE A 189 15.15 -7.36 4.99
N ALA A 190 15.86 -6.34 5.49
CA ALA A 190 15.33 -5.44 6.52
C ALA A 190 14.15 -4.61 6.00
N SER A 191 14.24 -4.07 4.78
CA SER A 191 13.17 -3.30 4.14
C SER A 191 11.98 -4.17 3.81
N GLY A 192 12.19 -5.33 3.17
CA GLY A 192 11.12 -6.27 2.84
C GLY A 192 10.35 -6.72 4.08
N GLY A 193 11.06 -7.03 5.18
CA GLY A 193 10.44 -7.36 6.47
C GLY A 193 9.59 -6.20 7.02
N LEU A 194 10.11 -4.98 7.02
CA LEU A 194 9.37 -3.78 7.45
C LEU A 194 8.14 -3.50 6.58
N ILE A 195 8.25 -3.74 5.28
CA ILE A 195 7.19 -3.50 4.29
C ILE A 195 6.07 -4.51 4.45
N ILE A 196 6.39 -5.81 4.60
CA ILE A 196 5.39 -6.83 4.91
C ILE A 196 4.69 -6.51 6.23
N LEU A 197 5.45 -6.12 7.26
CA LEU A 197 4.89 -5.75 8.55
C LEU A 197 3.94 -4.54 8.41
N ASN A 198 4.33 -3.51 7.67
CA ASN A 198 3.50 -2.34 7.43
C ASN A 198 2.23 -2.69 6.62
N LYS A 199 2.36 -3.45 5.53
CA LYS A 199 1.23 -3.94 4.71
C LYS A 199 0.26 -4.76 5.57
N LEU A 200 0.76 -5.59 6.49
CA LEU A 200 -0.06 -6.36 7.45
C LEU A 200 -0.74 -5.48 8.50
N ILE A 201 -0.02 -4.56 9.15
CA ILE A 201 -0.58 -3.65 10.17
C ILE A 201 -1.68 -2.79 9.57
N LEU A 202 -1.42 -2.14 8.43
CA LEU A 202 -2.38 -1.24 7.77
C LEU A 202 -3.66 -1.98 7.38
N ARG A 203 -3.55 -3.23 6.89
CA ARG A 203 -4.72 -4.03 6.53
C ARG A 203 -5.44 -4.57 7.74
N SER A 204 -4.72 -4.96 8.79
CA SER A 204 -5.31 -5.37 10.07
C SER A 204 -6.10 -4.23 10.66
N TYR A 205 -5.57 -3.01 10.60
CA TYR A 205 -6.27 -1.78 11.03
C TYR A 205 -7.55 -1.53 10.23
N HIS A 206 -7.50 -1.57 8.89
CA HIS A 206 -8.69 -1.40 8.04
C HIS A 206 -9.72 -2.53 8.22
N ALA A 207 -9.29 -3.76 8.51
CA ALA A 207 -10.17 -4.88 8.81
C ALA A 207 -10.86 -4.68 10.17
N LEU A 208 -10.09 -4.26 11.18
CA LEU A 208 -10.58 -3.99 12.54
C LEU A 208 -11.62 -2.87 12.54
N ILE A 209 -11.35 -1.74 11.88
CA ILE A 209 -12.31 -0.64 11.77
C ILE A 209 -13.61 -1.10 11.10
N ARG A 210 -13.51 -1.83 9.98
CA ARG A 210 -14.71 -2.35 9.29
C ARG A 210 -15.50 -3.30 10.16
N TRP A 211 -14.81 -4.09 10.98
CA TRP A 211 -15.46 -5.01 11.91
C TRP A 211 -16.15 -4.28 13.06
N ILE A 212 -15.49 -3.29 13.67
CA ILE A 212 -16.09 -2.42 14.70
C ILE A 212 -17.34 -1.74 14.15
N HIS A 213 -17.26 -1.11 12.98
CA HIS A 213 -18.41 -0.43 12.38
C HIS A 213 -19.58 -1.38 12.08
N ARG A 214 -19.31 -2.60 11.61
CA ARG A 214 -20.38 -3.62 11.43
C ARG A 214 -20.99 -4.04 12.75
N ARG A 215 -20.15 -4.24 13.78
CA ARG A 215 -20.61 -4.61 15.12
C ARG A 215 -21.54 -3.51 15.68
N ASP A 216 -21.18 -2.25 15.52
CA ASP A 216 -22.00 -1.13 15.99
C ASP A 216 -23.36 -1.07 15.29
N LYS A 217 -23.40 -1.27 13.97
CA LYS A 217 -24.66 -1.39 13.22
C LYS A 217 -25.53 -2.55 13.69
N ILE A 218 -24.93 -3.70 13.99
CA ILE A 218 -25.67 -4.86 14.50
C ILE A 218 -26.21 -4.58 15.91
N ASN A 219 -25.41 -3.92 16.76
CA ASN A 219 -25.82 -3.53 18.10
C ASN A 219 -26.98 -2.52 18.08
N GLU A 220 -26.91 -1.53 17.20
CA GLU A 220 -27.99 -0.54 17.00
C GLU A 220 -29.28 -1.20 16.49
N TYR A 221 -29.17 -2.08 15.49
CA TYR A 221 -30.31 -2.86 15.00
C TYR A 221 -30.96 -3.71 16.11
N ASN A 222 -30.15 -4.40 16.91
CA ASN A 222 -30.64 -5.22 18.03
C ASN A 222 -31.28 -4.37 19.13
N LYS A 223 -30.75 -3.18 19.42
CA LYS A 223 -31.33 -2.21 20.37
C LYS A 223 -32.71 -1.75 19.90
N ASN A 224 -32.83 -1.35 18.63
CA ASN A 224 -34.10 -0.89 18.05
C ASN A 224 -35.16 -1.99 18.04
N ARG A 225 -34.76 -3.24 17.74
CA ARG A 225 -35.67 -4.40 17.81
C ARG A 225 -36.17 -4.68 19.24
N ARG A 226 -35.32 -4.55 20.25
CA ARG A 226 -35.73 -4.70 21.66
C ARG A 226 -36.70 -3.60 22.10
N LEU A 227 -36.45 -2.34 21.72
CA LEU A 227 -37.36 -1.23 22.01
C LEU A 227 -38.74 -1.43 21.37
N SER A 228 -38.79 -1.86 20.12
CA SER A 228 -40.04 -2.19 19.42
C SER A 228 -40.80 -3.37 20.07
N ALA A 229 -40.09 -4.43 20.50
CA ALA A 229 -40.74 -5.54 21.20
C ALA A 229 -41.27 -5.14 22.58
N ALA A 230 -40.60 -4.22 23.28
CA ALA A 230 -41.05 -3.67 24.56
C ALA A 230 -42.29 -2.79 24.40
N SER A 231 -42.34 -1.92 23.39
CA SER A 231 -43.51 -1.08 23.12
C SER A 231 -44.75 -1.89 22.70
N ILE A 232 -44.56 -2.95 21.91
CA ILE A 232 -45.66 -3.87 21.55
C ILE A 232 -46.21 -4.58 22.79
N ARG A 233 -45.35 -4.99 23.73
CA ARG A 233 -45.80 -5.58 25.00
C ARG A 233 -46.57 -4.58 25.87
N SER A 234 -46.12 -3.33 25.97
CA SER A 234 -46.83 -2.32 26.78
C SER A 234 -48.20 -1.95 26.20
N ILE A 235 -48.32 -1.92 24.87
CA ILE A 235 -49.62 -1.72 24.22
C ILE A 235 -50.56 -2.90 24.51
N ARG A 236 -50.06 -4.14 24.39
CA ARG A 236 -50.86 -5.34 24.67
C ARG A 236 -51.31 -5.42 26.13
N SER A 237 -50.49 -5.01 27.09
CA SER A 237 -50.90 -4.96 28.50
C SER A 237 -51.95 -3.89 28.79
N ASN A 238 -51.94 -2.77 28.06
CA ASN A 238 -52.91 -1.69 28.25
C ASN A 238 -54.27 -1.96 27.59
N VAL A 239 -54.34 -2.80 26.56
CA VAL A 239 -55.61 -3.17 25.88
C VAL A 239 -56.30 -4.36 26.56
N GLY A 240 -55.61 -5.06 27.46
CA GLY A 240 -56.15 -6.21 28.21
C GLY A 240 -56.75 -5.88 29.58
N ASN A 241 -56.78 -4.60 29.97
CA ASN A 241 -57.47 -4.08 31.16
C ASN A 241 -58.70 -3.27 30.74
#